data_AF-A0A832M0V5-F1
#
_entry.id   AF-A0A832M0V5-F1
#
_cell.length_a   1.000
_cell.length_b   1.000
_cell.length_c   1.000
_cell.angle_alpha   90.00
_cell.angle_beta   90.00
_cell.angle_gamma   90.00
#
_symmetry.space_group_name_H-M   'P 1'
#
loop_
_entity.id
_entity.type
_entity.pdbx_description
1 polymer ?
#
loop_
_entity_poly.entity_id
_entity_poly.type
_entity_poly.pdbx_seq_one_letter_code
_entity_poly.pdbx_strand_id
1 'polypeptide(L)'
;MIYVLASLIVLINSIIVYSQSVTWVKIIGDSVKSMSGVSVVQTFDGGYAVLGYKGNVSNDQKMLLIKLDYLGNIQWIKYPAGTIENISPLKLVQTNDSGFAMLYKC
;
A
#
# COMPACT_ATOMS: atom_id res chain seq x y z
N MET A 1 22.90 -42.18 8.56
CA MET A 1 23.57 -40.86 8.51
C MET A 1 22.77 -39.82 7.70
N ILE A 2 22.18 -40.17 6.54
CA ILE A 2 21.47 -39.21 5.67
C ILE A 2 20.13 -38.67 6.24
N TYR A 3 19.39 -39.50 6.99
CA TYR A 3 18.12 -39.10 7.60
C TYR A 3 18.27 -38.08 8.73
N VAL A 4 19.42 -38.08 9.42
CA VAL A 4 19.74 -37.10 10.47
C VAL A 4 20.00 -35.73 9.87
N LEU A 5 20.65 -35.66 8.70
CA LEU A 5 20.81 -34.39 7.97
C LEU A 5 19.47 -33.89 7.41
N ALA A 6 18.64 -34.77 6.86
CA ALA A 6 17.34 -34.39 6.31
C ALA A 6 16.38 -33.85 7.39
N SER A 7 16.33 -34.50 8.56
CA SER A 7 15.53 -34.03 9.69
C SER A 7 16.06 -32.72 10.27
N LEU A 8 17.38 -32.53 10.31
CA LEU A 8 18.01 -31.28 10.76
C LEU A 8 17.70 -30.10 9.81
N ILE A 9 17.69 -30.33 8.49
CA ILE A 9 17.30 -29.31 7.50
C ILE A 9 15.83 -28.92 7.66
N VAL A 10 14.93 -29.89 7.91
CA VAL A 10 13.51 -29.62 8.17
C VAL A 10 13.34 -28.84 9.49
N LEU A 11 14.10 -29.18 10.52
CA LEU A 11 14.09 -28.48 11.81
C LEU A 11 14.61 -27.04 11.68
N ILE A 12 15.70 -26.83 10.95
CA ILE A 12 16.29 -25.50 10.71
C ILE A 12 15.31 -24.61 9.93
N ASN A 13 14.62 -25.15 8.91
CA ASN A 13 13.62 -24.39 8.17
C ASN A 13 12.37 -24.05 9.01
N SER A 14 12.01 -24.92 9.96
CA SER A 14 10.86 -24.67 10.86
C SER A 14 11.19 -23.71 12.01
N ILE A 15 12.46 -23.59 12.40
CA ILE A 15 12.93 -22.57 13.38
C ILE A 15 13.04 -21.17 12.75
N ILE A 16 13.27 -21.07 11.43
CA ILE A 16 13.31 -19.78 10.70
C ILE A 16 11.90 -19.17 10.51
N VAL A 17 10.85 -19.97 10.69
CA VAL A 17 9.48 -19.46 10.77
C VAL A 17 9.23 -18.99 12.20
N TYR A 18 9.30 -17.68 12.47
CA TYR A 18 8.53 -16.93 13.50
C TYR A 18 9.10 -15.52 13.79
N SER A 19 9.62 -14.85 12.76
CA SER A 19 9.51 -13.40 12.66
C SER A 19 9.48 -13.08 11.18
N GLN A 20 8.32 -12.66 10.66
CA GLN A 20 8.30 -12.07 9.32
C GLN A 20 9.15 -10.80 9.42
N SER A 21 10.41 -10.86 8.97
CA SER A 21 11.29 -9.71 9.04
C SER A 21 10.66 -8.59 8.22
N VAL A 22 10.44 -7.45 8.86
CA VAL A 22 9.91 -6.27 8.18
C VAL A 22 10.97 -5.84 7.16
N THR A 23 10.65 -6.01 5.87
CA THR A 23 11.59 -5.72 4.79
C THR A 23 11.87 -4.23 4.66
N TRP A 24 10.86 -3.39 4.89
CA TRP A 24 11.00 -1.94 4.94
C TRP A 24 9.84 -1.29 5.71
N VAL A 25 10.11 -0.10 6.28
CA VAL A 25 9.10 0.80 6.85
C VAL A 25 9.37 2.19 6.29
N LYS A 26 8.33 2.84 5.77
CA LYS A 26 8.44 4.20 5.22
C LYS A 26 7.23 5.04 5.60
N ILE A 27 7.51 6.27 6.03
CA ILE A 27 6.48 7.28 6.25
C ILE A 27 6.33 8.06 4.95
N ILE A 28 5.11 8.11 4.42
CA ILE A 28 4.80 8.82 3.18
C ILE A 28 3.80 9.93 3.51
N GLY A 29 4.27 11.17 3.37
CA GLY A 29 3.49 12.37 3.65
C GLY A 29 4.36 13.61 3.53
N ASP A 30 3.72 14.79 3.45
CA ASP A 30 4.39 16.08 3.59
C ASP A 30 3.94 16.79 4.87
N SER A 31 4.70 17.79 5.29
CA SER A 31 4.42 18.55 6.51
C SER A 31 3.32 19.60 6.35
N VAL A 32 2.74 19.74 5.16
CA VAL A 32 1.92 20.91 4.80
C VAL A 32 0.43 20.63 4.92
N LYS A 33 -0.02 19.42 4.55
CA LYS A 33 -1.43 19.03 4.67
C LYS A 33 -1.56 17.65 5.30
N SER A 34 -2.60 17.46 6.11
CA SER A 34 -2.93 16.13 6.64
C SER A 34 -3.17 15.15 5.49
N MET A 35 -2.57 13.96 5.61
CA MET A 35 -2.72 12.85 4.69
C MET A 35 -3.22 11.64 5.47
N SER A 36 -4.17 10.90 4.91
CA SER A 36 -4.66 9.67 5.51
C SER A 36 -4.84 8.61 4.43
N GLY A 37 -4.28 7.43 4.67
CA GLY A 37 -4.50 6.25 3.84
C GLY A 37 -5.77 5.51 4.27
N VAL A 38 -6.53 5.01 3.30
CA VAL A 38 -7.77 4.26 3.53
C VAL A 38 -7.69 2.84 3.00
N SER A 39 -7.09 2.65 1.82
CA SER A 39 -6.99 1.34 1.19
C SER A 39 -5.63 1.18 0.53
N VAL A 40 -5.07 -0.03 0.62
CA VAL A 40 -3.81 -0.40 -0.03
C VAL A 40 -3.98 -1.72 -0.76
N VAL A 41 -3.37 -1.84 -1.93
CA VAL A 41 -3.28 -3.09 -2.70
C VAL A 41 -1.85 -3.30 -3.17
N GLN A 42 -1.39 -4.55 -3.16
CA GLN A 42 -0.18 -4.92 -3.88
C GLN A 42 -0.48 -4.89 -5.38
N THR A 43 0.48 -4.45 -6.18
CA THR A 43 0.35 -4.37 -7.64
C THR A 43 1.06 -5.53 -8.34
N PHE A 44 0.61 -5.90 -9.55
CA PHE A 44 1.17 -7.01 -10.33
C PHE A 44 2.68 -6.89 -10.62
N ASP A 45 3.23 -5.67 -10.62
CA ASP A 45 4.66 -5.41 -10.74
C ASP A 45 5.44 -5.59 -9.41
N GLY A 46 4.79 -6.12 -8.37
CA GLY A 46 5.36 -6.33 -7.04
C GLY A 46 5.37 -5.08 -6.14
N GLY A 47 4.94 -3.92 -6.65
CA GLY A 47 4.80 -2.68 -5.87
C GLY A 47 3.50 -2.60 -5.08
N TYR A 48 3.13 -1.37 -4.71
CA TYR A 48 1.92 -1.09 -3.93
C TYR A 48 1.19 0.14 -4.45
N ALA A 49 -0.14 0.15 -4.36
CA ALA A 49 -0.95 1.34 -4.59
C ALA A 49 -1.77 1.66 -3.34
N VAL A 50 -1.80 2.94 -2.97
CA VAL A 50 -2.45 3.45 -1.76
C VAL A 50 -3.48 4.49 -2.15
N LEU A 51 -4.74 4.27 -1.76
CA LEU A 51 -5.84 5.21 -1.88
C LEU A 51 -6.07 5.88 -0.53
N GLY A 52 -6.27 7.19 -0.56
CA GLY A 52 -6.51 8.01 0.63
C GLY A 52 -7.01 9.39 0.27
N TYR A 53 -6.84 10.33 1.20
CA TYR A 53 -7.13 11.73 0.98
C TYR A 53 -6.02 12.62 1.54
N LYS A 54 -5.90 13.81 0.96
CA LYS A 54 -4.97 14.87 1.37
C LYS A 54 -5.74 16.17 1.52
N GLY A 55 -5.65 16.82 2.68
CA GLY A 55 -6.34 18.07 2.95
C GLY A 55 -6.63 18.31 4.42
N ASN A 56 -7.00 19.55 4.73
CA ASN A 56 -7.45 19.91 6.07
C ASN A 56 -8.94 19.57 6.21
N VAL A 57 -9.37 19.24 7.44
CA VAL A 57 -10.72 18.75 7.80
C VAL A 57 -11.85 19.66 7.27
N SER A 58 -11.56 20.93 7.03
CA SER A 58 -12.52 21.98 6.69
C SER A 58 -12.34 22.50 5.25
N ASN A 59 -12.74 21.74 4.22
CA ASN A 59 -13.06 22.26 2.85
C ASN A 59 -12.06 22.02 1.70
N ASP A 60 -10.91 21.33 1.89
CA ASP A 60 -9.99 21.04 0.74
C ASP A 60 -9.46 19.60 0.77
N GLN A 61 -10.31 18.65 1.15
CA GLN A 61 -9.97 17.24 1.06
C GLN A 61 -10.00 16.79 -0.40
N LYS A 62 -8.84 16.36 -0.90
CA LYS A 62 -8.70 15.79 -2.24
C LYS A 62 -8.42 14.31 -2.14
N MET A 63 -9.08 13.52 -2.98
CA MET A 63 -8.72 12.11 -3.13
C MET A 63 -7.27 12.00 -3.62
N LEU A 64 -6.53 11.07 -3.02
CA LEU A 64 -5.12 10.84 -3.26
C LEU A 64 -4.93 9.37 -3.65
N LEU A 65 -4.22 9.14 -4.75
CA LEU A 65 -3.76 7.82 -5.15
C LEU A 65 -2.24 7.86 -5.32
N ILE A 66 -1.52 6.99 -4.61
CA ILE A 66 -0.07 6.89 -4.65
C ILE A 66 0.30 5.51 -5.19
N LYS A 67 1.26 5.44 -6.10
CA LYS A 67 1.91 4.18 -6.50
C LYS A 67 3.33 4.15 -5.98
N LEU A 68 3.69 3.00 -5.43
CA LEU A 68 5.00 2.66 -4.92
C LEU A 68 5.59 1.50 -5.71
N ASP A 69 6.92 1.46 -5.81
CA ASP A 69 7.65 0.25 -6.19
C ASP A 69 7.68 -0.77 -5.04
N TYR A 70 8.33 -1.91 -5.26
CA TYR A 70 8.45 -2.99 -4.26
C TYR A 70 9.27 -2.60 -3.01
N LEU A 71 10.08 -1.53 -3.09
CA LEU A 71 10.88 -0.99 -1.99
C LEU A 71 10.17 0.17 -1.26
N GLY A 72 8.95 0.52 -1.67
CA GLY A 72 8.22 1.65 -1.09
C GLY A 72 8.64 3.02 -1.63
N ASN A 73 9.32 3.11 -2.78
CA ASN A 73 9.61 4.38 -3.44
C ASN A 73 8.42 4.84 -4.28
N ILE A 74 8.12 6.13 -4.21
CA ILE A 74 7.02 6.74 -4.94
C ILE A 74 7.35 6.73 -6.43
N GLN A 75 6.53 6.04 -7.21
CA GLN A 75 6.59 6.10 -8.67
C GLN A 75 5.74 7.25 -9.21
N TRP A 76 4.54 7.46 -8.64
CA TRP A 76 3.69 8.60 -8.98
C TRP A 76 2.65 8.87 -7.90
N ILE A 77 2.11 10.09 -7.96
CA ILE A 77 0.99 10.56 -7.14
C ILE A 77 -0.06 11.15 -8.08
N LYS A 78 -1.33 10.77 -7.90
CA LYS A 78 -2.48 11.25 -8.68
C LYS A 78 -3.59 11.75 -7.76
N TYR A 79 -4.38 12.70 -8.27
CA TYR A 79 -5.55 13.26 -7.61
C TYR A 79 -6.80 13.02 -8.48
N PRO A 80 -7.31 11.78 -8.54
CA PRO A 80 -8.25 11.35 -9.58
C PRO A 80 -9.62 12.04 -9.55
N ALA A 81 -10.06 12.53 -8.39
CA ALA A 81 -11.32 13.25 -8.27
C ALA A 81 -11.15 14.79 -8.39
N GLY A 82 -9.92 15.32 -8.41
CA GLY A 82 -9.71 16.77 -8.35
C GLY A 82 -10.15 17.35 -6.99
N THR A 83 -10.79 18.53 -7.01
CA THR A 83 -11.26 19.26 -5.82
C THR A 83 -12.77 19.04 -5.64
N ILE A 84 -13.20 17.80 -5.42
CA ILE A 84 -14.60 17.56 -5.03
C ILE A 84 -14.65 17.53 -3.52
N GLU A 85 -15.47 18.40 -2.96
CA GLU A 85 -15.75 18.45 -1.53
C GLU A 85 -16.57 17.20 -1.14
N ASN A 86 -16.40 16.75 0.11
CA ASN A 86 -17.12 15.61 0.73
C ASN A 86 -16.87 14.21 0.14
N ILE A 87 -15.72 13.95 -0.49
CA ILE A 87 -15.41 12.58 -0.91
C ILE A 87 -14.74 11.77 0.20
N SER A 88 -15.31 10.62 0.53
CA SER A 88 -14.70 9.59 1.37
C SER A 88 -14.27 8.39 0.50
N PRO A 89 -12.97 8.18 0.23
CA PRO A 89 -12.52 6.96 -0.42
C PRO A 89 -12.86 5.75 0.43
N LEU A 90 -13.12 4.60 -0.20
CA LEU A 90 -13.53 3.38 0.48
C LEU A 90 -12.63 2.20 0.14
N LYS A 91 -12.43 1.95 -1.16
CA LYS A 91 -11.73 0.74 -1.61
C LYS A 91 -10.96 0.99 -2.89
N LEU A 92 -9.77 0.43 -2.93
CA LEU A 92 -8.92 0.33 -4.11
C LEU A 92 -8.81 -1.13 -4.54
N VAL A 93 -8.85 -1.39 -5.84
CA VAL A 93 -8.59 -2.71 -6.43
C VAL A 93 -7.76 -2.51 -7.69
N GLN A 94 -6.72 -3.32 -7.88
CA GLN A 94 -6.01 -3.38 -9.16
C GLN A 94 -6.82 -4.20 -10.17
N THR A 95 -6.99 -3.67 -11.37
CA THR A 95 -7.72 -4.34 -12.46
C THR A 95 -6.77 -5.15 -13.34
N ASN A 96 -7.29 -6.16 -14.06
CA ASN A 96 -6.49 -7.10 -14.87
C ASN A 96 -5.70 -6.42 -16.01
N ASP A 97 -6.12 -5.23 -16.44
CA ASP A 97 -5.43 -4.38 -17.41
C ASP A 97 -4.31 -3.54 -16.76
N SER A 98 -3.90 -3.86 -15.53
CA SER A 98 -2.95 -3.11 -14.70
C SER A 98 -3.42 -1.70 -14.31
N GLY A 99 -4.70 -1.39 -14.52
CA GLY A 99 -5.35 -0.18 -14.02
C GLY A 99 -5.78 -0.29 -12.55
N PHE A 100 -6.60 0.68 -12.13
CA PHE A 100 -7.16 0.74 -10.77
C PHE A 100 -8.64 1.10 -10.79
N ALA A 101 -9.44 0.32 -10.06
CA ALA A 101 -10.82 0.64 -9.74
C ALA A 101 -10.90 1.21 -8.32
N MET A 102 -11.65 2.30 -8.17
CA MET A 102 -11.81 3.01 -6.90
C MET A 102 -13.28 3.16 -6.56
N LEU A 103 -13.65 2.82 -5.32
CA LEU A 103 -14.95 3.13 -4.74
C LEU A 103 -14.80 4.25 -3.73
N TYR A 104 -15.74 5.19 -3.76
CA TYR A 104 -15.82 6.30 -2.83
C TYR A 104 -17.28 6.66 -2.55
N LYS A 105 -17.51 7.38 -1.46
CA LYS A 105 -18.79 7.95 -1.06
C LYS A 105 -18.72 9.47 -1.12
N CYS A 106 -19.82 10.12 -1.50
CA CYS A 106 -20.04 11.57 -1.39
C CYS A 106 -20.86 11.94 -0.14
#